data_AF-A0A7Y5LUX3-F1
#
_entry.id   AF-A0A7Y5LUX3-F1
#
_cell.length_a   1.000
_cell.length_b   1.000
_cell.length_c   1.000
_cell.angle_alpha   90.00
_cell.angle_beta   90.00
_cell.angle_gamma   90.00
#
_symmetry.space_group_name_H-M   'P 1'
#
loop_
_entity.id
_entity.type
_entity.pdbx_description
1 polymer ?
#
loop_
_entity_poly.entity_id
_entity_poly.type
_entity_poly.pdbx_seq_one_letter_code
_entity_poly.pdbx_strand_id
1 'polypeptide(L)'
;MKWGLTPWALFVSAGLVLAEPGGGTQVQPDKPANKTPAGNPNAAEPGLEAQGWKAHDATYVPVLKDWSIKTYMGTTAAVANRNGQQVLPLPVNGKDGVAVKAEEFAIEVDGNHDGKFEERLKTDGSSCLVTLTYEDGTTAPYAVRFLKGRGASWAWQRSGYWTATINKVQVGILDDNSNGRYDENGKDAISVGLTGYAAPLSEIASIGGTLYQVKVSADGKKIYTREYSGETGKLDARSGHKSLGLLASAVFQNGQTFVDFAIGKDKAVVVPVGNWEFVGGETRAVGGGQAAMMKKGSMLPIEVKAGETAQVAWGMDLTIGFDFDLNGSSVSITVDSVHVYGKGGEEYYNFVPPAFTPVVTVINTKTNQQAQKGKMALC
;
A
#
# COMPACT_ATOMS: atom_id res chain seq x y z
N MET A 1 -15.93 -22.23 -13.70
CA MET A 1 -17.26 -22.74 -14.13
C MET A 1 -17.03 -23.90 -15.11
N LYS A 2 -17.69 -25.06 -14.98
CA LYS A 2 -17.52 -26.19 -15.91
C LYS A 2 -18.71 -26.24 -16.88
N TRP A 3 -18.43 -26.20 -18.18
CA TRP A 3 -19.46 -26.23 -19.22
C TRP A 3 -19.18 -27.38 -20.18
N GLY A 4 -20.09 -28.34 -20.30
CA GLY A 4 -19.96 -29.37 -21.34
C GLY A 4 -20.37 -28.81 -22.69
N LEU A 5 -19.50 -28.86 -23.70
CA LEU A 5 -19.91 -28.74 -25.11
C LEU A 5 -19.81 -30.14 -25.76
N THR A 6 -20.11 -30.24 -27.05
CA THR A 6 -19.82 -31.40 -27.91
C THR A 6 -18.47 -31.21 -28.62
N PRO A 7 -17.78 -32.27 -29.07
CA PRO A 7 -16.39 -32.17 -29.52
C PRO A 7 -16.27 -31.43 -30.85
N TRP A 8 -15.65 -30.25 -30.85
CA TRP A 8 -15.34 -29.48 -32.04
C TRP A 8 -13.95 -28.84 -31.91
N ALA A 9 -13.23 -28.77 -33.03
CA ALA A 9 -11.93 -28.13 -33.14
C ALA A 9 -12.02 -26.65 -32.76
N LEU A 10 -11.36 -26.28 -31.66
CA LEU A 10 -11.26 -24.91 -31.17
C LEU A 10 -9.99 -24.27 -31.71
N PHE A 11 -10.12 -23.14 -32.40
CA PHE A 11 -9.02 -22.21 -32.64
C PHE A 11 -9.39 -20.89 -31.99
N VAL A 12 -8.58 -20.45 -31.03
CA VAL A 12 -8.67 -19.13 -30.40
C VAL A 12 -7.72 -18.21 -31.16
N SER A 13 -8.26 -17.32 -31.98
CA SER A 13 -7.45 -16.28 -32.63
C SER A 13 -7.33 -15.08 -31.69
N ALA A 14 -6.25 -15.02 -30.92
CA ALA A 14 -5.65 -13.75 -30.54
C ALA A 14 -4.55 -13.46 -31.57
N GLY A 15 -4.62 -12.32 -32.26
CA GLY A 15 -3.55 -11.90 -33.16
C GLY A 15 -2.29 -11.64 -32.36
N LEU A 16 -1.34 -12.58 -32.39
CA LEU A 16 -0.06 -12.51 -31.70
C LEU A 16 1.05 -12.73 -32.73
N VAL A 17 1.90 -11.71 -32.92
CA VAL A 17 3.17 -11.83 -33.67
C VAL A 17 4.19 -12.48 -32.72
N LEU A 18 4.64 -13.69 -33.08
CA LEU A 18 5.66 -14.42 -32.33
C LEU A 18 7.06 -13.96 -32.76
N ALA A 19 7.84 -13.44 -31.82
CA ALA A 19 9.30 -13.37 -31.91
C ALA A 19 9.90 -14.64 -31.28
N GLU A 20 10.93 -15.20 -31.91
CA GLU A 20 11.60 -16.43 -31.46
C GLU A 20 12.37 -16.23 -30.13
N PRO A 21 12.41 -17.24 -29.24
CA PRO A 21 13.13 -17.15 -27.98
C PRO A 21 14.64 -17.39 -28.19
N GLY A 22 15.43 -16.36 -27.95
CA GLY A 22 16.88 -16.48 -27.72
C GLY A 22 17.17 -17.17 -26.39
N GLY A 23 18.16 -18.07 -26.40
CA GLY A 23 18.49 -18.97 -25.31
C GLY A 23 18.82 -18.30 -23.97
N GLY A 24 18.23 -18.84 -22.90
CA GLY A 24 18.51 -18.45 -21.53
C GLY A 24 19.76 -19.14 -20.98
N THR A 25 20.73 -18.33 -20.56
CA THR A 25 21.86 -18.72 -19.71
C THR A 25 21.37 -18.88 -18.26
N GLN A 26 21.72 -19.99 -17.60
CA GLN A 26 21.46 -20.17 -16.18
C GLN A 26 22.32 -19.20 -15.35
N VAL A 27 21.67 -18.34 -14.57
CA VAL A 27 22.31 -17.49 -13.56
C VAL A 27 22.38 -18.26 -12.24
N GLN A 28 23.60 -18.45 -11.72
CA GLN A 28 23.84 -18.97 -10.38
C GLN A 28 23.34 -17.97 -9.31
N PRO A 29 22.74 -18.43 -8.20
CA PRO A 29 22.33 -17.54 -7.12
C PRO A 29 23.55 -16.96 -6.39
N ASP A 30 23.57 -15.65 -6.26
CA ASP A 30 24.60 -14.92 -5.52
C ASP A 30 24.60 -15.27 -4.03
N LYS A 31 25.82 -15.33 -3.51
CA LYS A 31 26.17 -15.55 -2.10
C LYS A 31 25.60 -14.39 -1.25
N PRO A 32 24.98 -14.64 -0.07
CA PRO A 32 24.40 -13.58 0.74
C PRO A 32 25.49 -12.59 1.18
N ALA A 33 25.26 -11.32 0.88
CA ALA A 33 26.12 -10.21 1.28
C ALA A 33 26.23 -10.14 2.81
N ASN A 34 27.44 -9.84 3.27
CA ASN A 34 27.80 -9.63 4.67
C ASN A 34 26.88 -8.57 5.30
N LYS A 35 26.12 -8.94 6.33
CA LYS A 35 25.33 -7.99 7.12
C LYS A 35 26.27 -7.08 7.89
N THR A 36 26.33 -5.81 7.50
CA THR A 36 26.85 -4.74 8.35
C THR A 36 26.01 -4.68 9.64
N PRO A 37 26.61 -4.51 10.83
CA PRO A 37 25.84 -4.39 12.07
C PRO A 37 24.90 -3.19 11.96
N ALA A 38 23.60 -3.42 12.12
CA ALA A 38 22.63 -2.35 12.29
C ALA A 38 23.00 -1.60 13.59
N GLY A 39 23.48 -0.35 13.45
CA GLY A 39 23.62 0.55 14.60
C GLY A 39 22.28 0.70 15.29
N ASN A 40 22.30 0.94 16.61
CA ASN A 40 21.09 1.10 17.42
C ASN A 40 20.18 2.18 16.81
N PRO A 41 19.04 1.82 16.19
CA PRO A 41 18.17 2.76 15.50
C PRO A 41 17.35 3.63 16.48
N ASN A 42 17.47 3.41 17.80
CA ASN A 42 16.69 4.10 18.83
C ASN A 42 17.44 5.25 19.50
N ALA A 43 18.75 5.42 19.27
CA ALA A 43 19.42 6.62 19.74
C ALA A 43 18.97 7.77 18.83
N ALA A 44 18.17 8.71 19.38
CA ALA A 44 17.91 9.99 18.73
C ALA A 44 19.25 10.55 18.26
N GLU A 45 19.56 10.46 16.95
CA GLU A 45 20.90 10.74 16.42
C GLU A 45 21.34 12.12 16.90
N PRO A 46 22.21 12.22 17.92
CA PRO A 46 22.55 13.51 18.48
C PRO A 46 23.27 14.27 17.37
N GLY A 47 22.70 15.42 16.97
CA GLY A 47 23.32 16.28 15.97
C GLY A 47 22.75 16.20 14.56
N LEU A 48 21.55 15.65 14.32
CA LEU A 48 20.86 15.88 13.04
C LEU A 48 20.72 17.38 12.74
N GLU A 49 20.31 18.19 13.73
CA GLU A 49 20.23 19.64 13.55
C GLU A 49 21.60 20.27 13.27
N ALA A 50 22.67 19.78 13.90
CA ALA A 50 24.05 20.19 13.60
C ALA A 50 24.50 19.80 12.19
N GLN A 51 23.88 18.78 11.59
CA GLN A 51 24.08 18.35 10.20
C GLN A 51 23.14 19.07 9.20
N GLY A 52 22.46 20.13 9.64
CA GLY A 52 21.59 20.96 8.80
C GLY A 52 20.19 20.41 8.58
N TRP A 53 19.76 19.43 9.39
CA TRP A 53 18.36 18.98 9.38
C TRP A 53 17.49 19.95 10.17
N LYS A 54 16.29 20.22 9.66
CA LYS A 54 15.26 20.96 10.38
C LYS A 54 14.31 19.98 11.05
N ALA A 55 14.19 20.05 12.38
CA ALA A 55 13.19 19.29 13.12
C ALA A 55 11.81 19.96 13.04
N HIS A 56 10.77 19.13 12.97
CA HIS A 56 9.37 19.50 13.05
C HIS A 56 8.70 18.64 14.11
N ASP A 57 8.18 19.27 15.15
CA ASP A 57 7.40 18.56 16.16
C ASP A 57 6.07 18.09 15.55
N ALA A 58 5.75 16.82 15.77
CA ALA A 58 4.53 16.20 15.33
C ALA A 58 3.53 16.09 16.48
N THR A 59 2.25 16.19 16.16
CA THR A 59 1.13 15.97 17.07
C THR A 59 0.51 14.61 16.81
N TYR A 60 0.23 13.85 17.86
CA TYR A 60 -0.47 12.58 17.71
C TYR A 60 -1.97 12.79 17.48
N VAL A 61 -2.52 12.11 16.49
CA VAL A 61 -3.94 12.14 16.16
C VAL A 61 -4.52 10.73 16.34
N PRO A 62 -5.19 10.46 17.48
CA PRO A 62 -5.92 9.22 17.63
C PRO A 62 -7.20 9.24 16.79
N VAL A 63 -7.43 8.17 16.03
CA VAL A 63 -8.62 7.96 15.21
C VAL A 63 -9.45 6.89 15.89
N LEU A 64 -10.24 7.29 16.89
CA LEU A 64 -11.04 6.35 17.68
C LEU A 64 -12.38 5.99 17.01
N LYS A 65 -12.72 6.70 15.91
CA LYS A 65 -13.92 6.47 15.08
C LYS A 65 -13.60 6.81 13.62
N ASP A 66 -14.15 6.03 12.70
CA ASP A 66 -14.11 6.23 11.24
C ASP A 66 -12.71 6.46 10.64
N TRP A 67 -11.92 5.39 10.61
CA TRP A 67 -10.61 5.33 9.96
C TRP A 67 -10.70 5.65 8.46
N SER A 68 -10.06 6.75 8.02
CA SER A 68 -10.21 7.27 6.65
C SER A 68 -8.93 7.32 5.82
N ILE A 69 -7.74 7.20 6.43
CA ILE A 69 -6.48 7.22 5.67
C ILE A 69 -6.18 5.82 5.15
N LYS A 70 -6.30 5.63 3.85
CA LYS A 70 -5.91 4.40 3.18
C LYS A 70 -4.39 4.33 3.05
N THR A 71 -3.84 3.17 3.33
CA THR A 71 -2.41 2.88 3.23
C THR A 71 -2.17 1.68 2.34
N TYR A 72 -0.91 1.48 1.97
CA TYR A 72 -0.54 0.44 1.00
C TYR A 72 -0.62 -0.97 1.61
N MET A 73 -0.18 -1.16 2.85
CA MET A 73 -0.20 -2.49 3.48
C MET A 73 -1.41 -2.71 4.38
N GLY A 74 -1.87 -1.68 5.10
CA GLY A 74 -3.05 -1.76 5.98
C GLY A 74 -3.02 -2.98 6.89
N THR A 75 -1.88 -3.21 7.56
CA THR A 75 -1.64 -4.50 8.22
C THR A 75 -2.57 -4.71 9.41
N THR A 76 -3.03 -5.95 9.53
CA THR A 76 -3.75 -6.45 10.70
C THR A 76 -2.85 -7.48 11.36
N ALA A 77 -2.59 -7.30 12.65
CA ALA A 77 -1.76 -8.19 13.46
C ALA A 77 -2.64 -9.04 14.39
N ALA A 78 -2.23 -10.29 14.64
CA ALA A 78 -2.88 -11.12 15.65
C ALA A 78 -2.43 -10.66 17.06
N VAL A 79 -3.30 -10.87 18.06
CA VAL A 79 -2.85 -10.89 19.46
C VAL A 79 -1.85 -12.03 19.63
N ALA A 80 -0.67 -11.73 20.17
CA ALA A 80 0.40 -12.72 20.35
C ALA A 80 0.30 -13.37 21.73
N ASN A 81 0.81 -14.60 21.87
CA ASN A 81 1.07 -15.22 23.17
C ASN A 81 2.58 -15.22 23.40
N ARG A 82 3.05 -14.55 24.46
CA ARG A 82 4.46 -14.52 24.87
C ARG A 82 4.54 -14.87 26.35
N ASN A 83 5.34 -15.90 26.68
CA ASN A 83 5.55 -16.35 28.07
C ASN A 83 4.24 -16.64 28.85
N GLY A 84 3.23 -17.18 28.17
CA GLY A 84 1.93 -17.49 28.77
C GLY A 84 0.99 -16.29 28.93
N GLN A 85 1.39 -15.09 28.48
CA GLN A 85 0.59 -13.87 28.49
C GLN A 85 0.19 -13.46 27.08
N GLN A 86 -1.06 -13.01 26.92
CA GLN A 86 -1.52 -12.40 25.68
C GLN A 86 -1.06 -10.95 25.61
N VAL A 87 -0.45 -10.57 24.49
CA VAL A 87 0.15 -9.24 24.30
C VAL A 87 -0.08 -8.69 22.89
N LEU A 88 -0.09 -7.37 22.79
CA LEU A 88 0.21 -6.67 21.54
C LEU A 88 1.73 -6.49 21.48
N PRO A 89 2.44 -6.94 20.43
CA PRO A 89 3.89 -6.83 20.30
C PRO A 89 4.34 -5.38 20.00
N LEU A 90 3.97 -4.45 20.87
CA LEU A 90 4.26 -3.03 20.83
C LEU A 90 5.36 -2.65 21.85
N PRO A 91 6.08 -1.54 21.66
CA PRO A 91 7.16 -1.14 22.55
C PRO A 91 6.70 -0.85 23.98
N VAL A 92 7.21 -1.65 24.92
CA VAL A 92 7.06 -1.46 26.36
C VAL A 92 8.38 -1.82 27.03
N ASN A 93 9.12 -0.80 27.48
CA ASN A 93 10.46 -0.99 28.03
C ASN A 93 10.50 -2.07 29.12
N GLY A 94 11.34 -3.09 28.93
CA GLY A 94 11.48 -4.22 29.83
C GLY A 94 10.34 -5.24 29.81
N LYS A 95 9.39 -5.17 28.86
CA LYS A 95 8.28 -6.12 28.72
C LYS A 95 8.15 -6.64 27.28
N ASP A 96 7.37 -7.71 27.12
CA ASP A 96 7.13 -8.37 25.84
C ASP A 96 6.11 -7.65 24.94
N GLY A 97 5.38 -6.67 25.48
CA GLY A 97 4.32 -5.96 24.79
C GLY A 97 3.29 -5.34 25.73
N VAL A 98 2.24 -4.74 25.15
CA VAL A 98 1.05 -4.26 25.88
C VAL A 98 0.24 -5.48 26.28
N ALA A 99 -0.04 -5.65 27.58
CA ALA A 99 -0.80 -6.79 28.05
C ALA A 99 -2.28 -6.69 27.65
N VAL A 100 -2.84 -7.79 27.16
CA VAL A 100 -4.26 -7.90 26.82
C VAL A 100 -4.83 -9.21 27.34
N LYS A 101 -6.15 -9.28 27.46
CA LYS A 101 -6.88 -10.50 27.76
C LYS A 101 -8.05 -10.65 26.80
N ALA A 102 -7.89 -11.55 25.83
CA ALA A 102 -8.87 -11.86 24.81
C ALA A 102 -9.86 -12.92 25.32
N GLU A 103 -11.15 -12.59 25.26
CA GLU A 103 -12.29 -13.45 25.53
C GLU A 103 -13.16 -13.55 24.26
N GLU A 104 -14.13 -14.46 24.21
CA GLU A 104 -14.98 -14.64 23.02
C GLU A 104 -15.79 -13.37 22.66
N PHE A 105 -16.14 -12.55 23.65
CA PHE A 105 -16.99 -11.37 23.47
C PHE A 105 -16.37 -10.08 24.00
N ALA A 106 -15.12 -10.12 24.44
CA ALA A 106 -14.44 -8.94 24.93
C ALA A 106 -12.92 -9.05 24.76
N ILE A 107 -12.25 -7.90 24.74
CA ILE A 107 -10.82 -7.81 24.99
C ILE A 107 -10.57 -6.77 26.08
N GLU A 108 -9.76 -7.14 27.08
CA GLU A 108 -9.31 -6.24 28.14
C GLU A 108 -7.88 -5.78 27.83
N VAL A 109 -7.56 -4.52 28.11
CA VAL A 109 -6.26 -3.90 27.77
C VAL A 109 -5.66 -3.22 29.00
N ASP A 110 -4.41 -3.55 29.32
CA ASP A 110 -3.54 -2.84 30.27
C ASP A 110 -2.80 -1.76 29.49
N GLY A 111 -3.43 -0.58 29.39
CA GLY A 111 -2.97 0.48 28.49
C GLY A 111 -1.81 1.29 29.05
N ASN A 112 -1.59 1.25 30.37
CA ASN A 112 -0.58 2.05 31.07
C ASN A 112 0.58 1.20 31.65
N HIS A 113 0.51 -0.13 31.50
CA HIS A 113 1.50 -1.11 31.94
C HIS A 113 1.62 -1.25 33.46
N ASP A 114 0.56 -0.95 34.21
CA ASP A 114 0.54 -1.05 35.67
C ASP A 114 0.11 -2.45 36.19
N GLY A 115 -0.26 -3.36 35.27
CA GLY A 115 -0.71 -4.71 35.58
C GLY A 115 -2.20 -4.83 35.87
N LYS A 116 -2.97 -3.74 35.76
CA LYS A 116 -4.43 -3.74 35.77
C LYS A 116 -4.92 -3.54 34.34
N PHE A 117 -6.16 -3.96 34.10
CA PHE A 117 -6.81 -3.75 32.82
C PHE A 117 -7.81 -2.59 32.96
N GLU A 118 -7.56 -1.47 32.29
CA GLU A 118 -8.37 -0.25 32.38
C GLU A 118 -9.56 -0.27 31.43
N GLU A 119 -9.37 -0.90 30.26
CA GLU A 119 -10.35 -0.91 29.19
C GLU A 119 -10.88 -2.31 28.93
N ARG A 120 -12.20 -2.42 28.71
CA ARG A 120 -12.87 -3.65 28.28
C ARG A 120 -13.76 -3.37 27.08
N LEU A 121 -13.29 -3.80 25.91
CA LEU A 121 -13.90 -3.56 24.61
C LEU A 121 -14.74 -4.76 24.18
N LYS A 122 -16.01 -4.55 23.80
CA LYS A 122 -16.97 -5.64 23.47
C LYS A 122 -17.43 -5.65 22.01
N THR A 123 -17.13 -4.59 21.27
CA THR A 123 -17.65 -4.35 19.93
C THR A 123 -16.55 -4.48 18.90
N ASP A 124 -16.84 -5.13 17.77
CA ASP A 124 -15.92 -5.18 16.64
C ASP A 124 -15.58 -3.76 16.14
N GLY A 125 -14.30 -3.53 15.82
CA GLY A 125 -13.79 -2.25 15.38
C GLY A 125 -13.65 -1.18 16.46
N SER A 126 -13.86 -1.52 17.74
CA SER A 126 -13.62 -0.61 18.86
C SER A 126 -12.13 -0.32 19.03
N SER A 127 -11.82 0.86 19.59
CA SER A 127 -10.45 1.35 19.73
C SER A 127 -10.18 1.89 21.12
N CYS A 128 -8.93 1.79 21.57
CA CYS A 128 -8.44 2.33 22.84
C CYS A 128 -7.10 3.06 22.66
N LEU A 129 -6.66 3.77 23.69
CA LEU A 129 -5.31 4.34 23.78
C LEU A 129 -4.43 3.50 24.70
N VAL A 130 -3.20 3.26 24.27
CA VAL A 130 -2.14 2.65 25.08
C VAL A 130 -0.94 3.58 25.11
N THR A 131 -0.09 3.47 26.13
CA THR A 131 1.14 4.24 26.26
C THR A 131 2.32 3.38 25.86
N LEU A 132 2.99 3.67 24.75
CA LEU A 132 4.24 3.01 24.41
C LEU A 132 5.37 3.54 25.28
N THR A 133 6.32 2.68 25.63
CA THR A 133 7.57 3.07 26.31
C THR A 133 8.74 2.47 25.56
N TYR A 134 9.63 3.31 25.04
CA TYR A 134 10.78 2.90 24.24
C TYR A 134 12.01 2.60 25.12
N GLU A 135 13.04 2.03 24.52
CA GLU A 135 14.28 1.63 25.22
C GLU A 135 15.00 2.81 25.89
N ASP A 136 14.88 4.02 25.32
CA ASP A 136 15.46 5.26 25.87
C ASP A 136 14.61 5.86 27.02
N GLY A 137 13.50 5.21 27.39
CA GLY A 137 12.58 5.66 28.42
C GLY A 137 11.56 6.69 27.97
N THR A 138 11.59 7.12 26.70
CA THR A 138 10.55 8.00 26.16
C THR A 138 9.22 7.26 26.07
N THR A 139 8.12 8.02 26.18
CA THR A 139 6.77 7.47 26.10
C THR A 139 5.96 8.14 25.00
N ALA A 140 5.05 7.41 24.36
CA ALA A 140 4.19 7.95 23.31
C ALA A 140 2.77 7.36 23.39
N PRO A 141 1.71 8.14 23.14
CA PRO A 141 0.38 7.58 22.98
C PRO A 141 0.29 6.76 21.70
N TYR A 142 -0.49 5.69 21.72
CA TYR A 142 -0.75 4.84 20.56
C TYR A 142 -2.18 4.31 20.60
N ALA A 143 -2.96 4.62 19.57
CA ALA A 143 -4.32 4.17 19.42
C ALA A 143 -4.34 2.81 18.71
N VAL A 144 -5.05 1.86 19.30
CA VAL A 144 -5.21 0.49 18.79
C VAL A 144 -6.67 0.27 18.44
N ARG A 145 -6.95 -0.30 17.27
CA ARG A 145 -8.28 -0.77 16.87
C ARG A 145 -8.30 -2.29 16.86
N PHE A 146 -9.31 -2.86 17.48
CA PHE A 146 -9.49 -4.30 17.57
C PHE A 146 -10.53 -4.82 16.58
N LEU A 147 -10.20 -5.92 15.94
CA LEU A 147 -11.05 -6.66 15.01
C LEU A 147 -11.39 -8.01 15.60
N LYS A 148 -12.68 -8.31 15.66
CA LYS A 148 -13.18 -9.55 16.23
C LYS A 148 -13.09 -10.67 15.20
N GLY A 149 -12.32 -11.71 15.52
CA GLY A 149 -12.27 -12.96 14.79
C GLY A 149 -13.36 -13.94 15.24
N ARG A 150 -13.20 -15.23 14.88
CA ARG A 150 -14.07 -16.31 15.39
C ARG A 150 -13.59 -16.79 16.77
N GLY A 151 -14.50 -17.04 17.70
CA GLY A 151 -14.16 -17.46 19.06
C GLY A 151 -13.37 -16.38 19.82
N ALA A 152 -12.36 -16.78 20.59
CA ALA A 152 -11.46 -15.86 21.31
C ALA A 152 -10.32 -15.31 20.44
N SER A 153 -10.39 -15.43 19.11
CA SER A 153 -9.40 -14.82 18.23
C SER A 153 -9.69 -13.34 18.05
N TRP A 154 -8.72 -12.52 18.39
CA TRP A 154 -8.74 -11.08 18.14
C TRP A 154 -7.55 -10.72 17.28
N ALA A 155 -7.79 -9.82 16.34
CA ALA A 155 -6.75 -9.13 15.62
C ALA A 155 -6.82 -7.65 15.97
N TRP A 156 -5.78 -6.92 15.61
CA TRP A 156 -5.68 -5.50 15.87
C TRP A 156 -4.91 -4.81 14.76
N GLN A 157 -5.05 -3.50 14.72
CA GLN A 157 -4.41 -2.62 13.75
C GLN A 157 -4.21 -1.26 14.42
N ARG A 158 -3.25 -0.48 13.95
CA ARG A 158 -3.12 0.91 14.40
C ARG A 158 -4.40 1.71 14.15
N SER A 159 -4.67 2.66 15.03
CA SER A 159 -5.82 3.57 14.92
C SER A 159 -5.43 5.00 15.24
N GLY A 160 -4.25 5.43 14.81
CA GLY A 160 -3.80 6.81 14.91
C GLY A 160 -2.58 7.05 14.03
N TYR A 161 -2.11 8.30 13.99
CA TYR A 161 -0.94 8.72 13.24
C TYR A 161 -0.34 9.99 13.84
N TRP A 162 0.92 10.28 13.51
CA TRP A 162 1.57 11.54 13.85
C TRP A 162 1.42 12.54 12.72
N THR A 163 1.22 13.83 13.02
CA THR A 163 1.14 14.87 11.98
C THR A 163 1.92 16.12 12.31
N ALA A 164 2.56 16.69 11.29
CA ALA A 164 3.24 17.99 11.37
C ALA A 164 2.88 18.87 10.17
N THR A 165 3.12 20.17 10.26
CA THR A 165 3.02 21.08 9.11
C THR A 165 4.41 21.44 8.60
N ILE A 166 4.73 21.04 7.37
CA ILE A 166 6.03 21.25 6.73
C ILE A 166 5.78 22.02 5.43
N ASN A 167 6.41 23.17 5.27
CA ASN A 167 6.20 24.06 4.11
C ASN A 167 4.70 24.32 3.81
N LYS A 168 3.92 24.62 4.86
CA LYS A 168 2.45 24.85 4.81
C LYS A 168 1.61 23.66 4.31
N VAL A 169 2.21 22.47 4.21
CA VAL A 169 1.54 21.22 3.87
C VAL A 169 1.50 20.33 5.10
N GLN A 170 0.33 19.76 5.39
CA GLN A 170 0.22 18.76 6.44
C GLN A 170 0.91 17.47 5.98
N VAL A 171 1.74 16.90 6.83
CA VAL A 171 2.37 15.61 6.65
C VAL A 171 1.90 14.69 7.75
N GLY A 172 1.53 13.46 7.41
CA GLY A 172 1.17 12.40 8.36
C GLY A 172 2.15 11.24 8.28
N ILE A 173 2.56 10.68 9.42
CA ILE A 173 3.37 9.47 9.51
C ILE A 173 2.55 8.38 10.22
N LEU A 174 2.51 7.21 9.61
CA LEU A 174 1.67 6.10 10.04
C LEU A 174 2.53 4.83 10.18
N ASP A 175 2.36 4.14 11.29
CA ASP A 175 2.97 2.82 11.56
C ASP A 175 2.23 1.73 10.77
N ASP A 176 2.51 1.60 9.48
CA ASP A 176 1.69 0.78 8.58
C ASP A 176 1.87 -0.72 8.80
N ASN A 177 2.91 -1.13 9.53
CA ASN A 177 3.16 -2.50 9.94
C ASN A 177 2.67 -2.83 11.37
N SER A 178 2.16 -1.83 12.09
CA SER A 178 1.63 -1.92 13.45
C SER A 178 2.62 -2.52 14.45
N ASN A 179 3.85 -2.00 14.53
CA ASN A 179 4.86 -2.44 15.50
C ASN A 179 5.26 -1.40 16.55
N GLY A 180 4.58 -0.25 16.56
CA GLY A 180 4.80 0.89 17.44
C GLY A 180 6.00 1.75 17.05
N ARG A 181 6.61 1.56 15.88
CA ARG A 181 7.65 2.43 15.33
C ARG A 181 7.12 3.21 14.13
N TYR A 182 7.76 4.34 13.85
CA TYR A 182 7.36 5.27 12.78
C TYR A 182 8.52 5.65 11.85
N ASP A 183 9.67 4.98 11.97
CA ASP A 183 10.94 5.29 11.31
C ASP A 183 11.39 4.23 10.29
N GLU A 184 10.53 3.27 9.93
CA GLU A 184 10.89 2.16 9.06
C GLU A 184 10.50 2.42 7.60
N ASN A 185 11.48 2.86 6.80
CA ASN A 185 11.32 3.05 5.35
C ASN A 185 10.78 1.79 4.66
N GLY A 186 9.78 1.99 3.80
CA GLY A 186 9.09 0.94 3.05
C GLY A 186 8.12 0.08 3.89
N LYS A 187 8.11 0.22 5.22
CA LYS A 187 7.18 -0.50 6.10
C LYS A 187 6.17 0.43 6.77
N ASP A 188 6.58 1.64 7.09
CA ASP A 188 5.68 2.69 7.54
C ASP A 188 5.11 3.45 6.34
N ALA A 189 4.23 4.41 6.58
CA ALA A 189 3.63 5.21 5.54
C ALA A 189 3.71 6.71 5.83
N ILE A 190 3.77 7.49 4.76
CA ILE A 190 3.74 8.95 4.77
C ILE A 190 2.57 9.45 3.93
N SER A 191 1.73 10.31 4.51
CA SER A 191 0.75 11.10 3.77
C SER A 191 1.28 12.53 3.61
N VAL A 192 1.13 13.08 2.41
CA VAL A 192 1.50 14.47 2.14
C VAL A 192 0.26 15.20 1.61
N GLY A 193 -0.21 16.16 2.39
CA GLY A 193 -1.48 16.85 2.19
C GLY A 193 -2.69 16.08 2.73
N LEU A 194 -3.88 16.60 2.43
CA LEU A 194 -5.17 16.10 2.91
C LEU A 194 -5.83 15.15 1.89
N THR A 195 -5.13 14.09 1.47
CA THR A 195 -5.60 13.24 0.37
C THR A 195 -6.38 12.01 0.82
N GLY A 196 -6.24 11.61 2.08
CA GLY A 196 -6.79 10.34 2.57
C GLY A 196 -6.03 9.10 2.09
N TYR A 197 -4.86 9.29 1.45
CA TYR A 197 -3.96 8.22 1.02
C TYR A 197 -2.55 8.47 1.57
N ALA A 198 -1.83 7.39 1.86
CA ALA A 198 -0.42 7.44 2.22
C ALA A 198 0.38 6.48 1.34
N ALA A 199 1.54 6.94 0.89
CA ALA A 199 2.55 6.11 0.24
C ALA A 199 3.43 5.44 1.33
N PRO A 200 4.15 4.36 1.01
CA PRO A 200 5.19 3.87 1.91
C PRO A 200 6.18 4.98 2.28
N LEU A 201 6.62 4.99 3.54
CA LEU A 201 7.61 5.93 4.05
C LEU A 201 8.92 5.75 3.27
N SER A 202 9.56 6.85 2.92
CA SER A 202 10.87 6.81 2.29
C SER A 202 11.74 7.96 2.74
N GLU A 203 13.05 7.83 2.49
CA GLU A 203 14.04 8.87 2.81
C GLU A 203 13.85 10.15 2.02
N ILE A 204 13.03 10.16 0.96
CA ILE A 204 12.81 11.32 0.10
C ILE A 204 11.31 11.53 -0.08
N ALA A 205 10.83 12.75 0.15
CA ALA A 205 9.44 13.12 -0.07
C ALA A 205 9.32 14.50 -0.73
N SER A 206 8.36 14.64 -1.64
CA SER A 206 7.99 15.94 -2.22
C SER A 206 6.91 16.58 -1.36
N ILE A 207 7.25 17.66 -0.65
CA ILE A 207 6.38 18.33 0.33
C ILE A 207 6.24 19.80 -0.04
N GLY A 208 5.02 20.22 -0.39
CA GLY A 208 4.77 21.61 -0.80
C GLY A 208 5.54 22.05 -2.04
N GLY A 209 5.78 21.12 -2.98
CA GLY A 209 6.53 21.36 -4.21
C GLY A 209 8.05 21.40 -4.05
N THR A 210 8.56 21.19 -2.83
CA THR A 210 10.00 21.09 -2.55
C THR A 210 10.34 19.63 -2.21
N LEU A 211 11.45 19.15 -2.75
CA LEU A 211 11.94 17.80 -2.50
C LEU A 211 12.82 17.79 -1.26
N TYR A 212 12.48 16.97 -0.28
CA TYR A 212 13.21 16.85 0.98
C TYR A 212 13.76 15.43 1.15
N GLN A 213 14.92 15.33 1.78
CA GLN A 213 15.28 14.16 2.57
C GLN A 213 14.47 14.18 3.87
N VAL A 214 13.98 13.02 4.30
CA VAL A 214 13.12 12.85 5.48
C VAL A 214 13.69 11.79 6.40
N LYS A 215 13.67 12.07 7.71
CA LYS A 215 13.87 11.09 8.79
C LYS A 215 12.74 11.27 9.80
N VAL A 216 12.38 10.20 10.50
CA VAL A 216 11.38 10.25 11.58
C VAL A 216 12.00 9.64 12.83
N SER A 217 11.69 10.17 14.01
CA SER A 217 12.04 9.49 15.26
C SER A 217 11.25 8.19 15.39
N ALA A 218 11.82 7.17 16.05
CA ALA A 218 11.15 5.89 16.26
C ALA A 218 9.77 6.05 16.92
N ASP A 219 9.61 7.04 17.81
CA ASP A 219 8.35 7.34 18.49
C ASP A 219 7.37 8.21 17.68
N GLY A 220 7.77 8.66 16.48
CA GLY A 220 6.98 9.49 15.58
C GLY A 220 6.84 10.96 15.98
N LYS A 221 7.33 11.36 17.16
CA LYS A 221 7.16 12.74 17.68
C LYS A 221 7.88 13.80 16.87
N LYS A 222 8.93 13.43 16.13
CA LYS A 222 9.72 14.36 15.33
C LYS A 222 9.88 13.86 13.91
N ILE A 223 9.64 14.77 12.98
CA ILE A 223 9.99 14.61 11.58
C ILE A 223 11.16 15.55 11.30
N TYR A 224 12.23 15.05 10.71
CA TYR A 224 13.38 15.83 10.31
C TYR A 224 13.40 15.96 8.80
N THR A 225 13.62 17.16 8.30
CA THR A 225 13.76 17.40 6.86
C THR A 225 15.03 18.14 6.53
N ARG A 226 15.63 17.82 5.38
CA ARG A 226 16.70 18.60 4.75
C ARG A 226 16.42 18.67 3.26
N GLU A 227 16.60 19.82 2.62
CA GLU A 227 16.35 19.91 1.18
C GLU A 227 17.24 18.93 0.41
N TYR A 228 16.65 18.28 -0.59
CA TYR A 228 17.37 17.34 -1.44
C TYR A 228 18.31 18.11 -2.39
N SER A 229 19.57 17.70 -2.45
CA SER A 229 20.62 18.38 -3.22
C SER A 229 21.05 17.64 -4.50
N GLY A 230 20.46 16.48 -4.80
CA GLY A 230 20.76 15.73 -6.01
C GLY A 230 20.03 16.27 -7.24
N GLU A 231 20.30 15.66 -8.40
CA GLU A 231 19.61 16.01 -9.64
C GLU A 231 18.12 15.66 -9.56
N THR A 232 17.28 16.58 -10.03
CA THR A 232 15.82 16.42 -10.02
C THR A 232 15.24 16.59 -11.41
N GLY A 233 14.16 15.87 -11.67
CA GLY A 233 13.22 16.16 -12.74
C GLY A 233 11.81 16.30 -12.18
N LYS A 234 10.81 16.18 -13.05
CA LYS A 234 9.40 16.11 -12.67
C LYS A 234 8.75 14.90 -13.29
N LEU A 235 7.80 14.29 -12.59
CA LEU A 235 6.93 13.25 -13.13
C LEU A 235 5.47 13.70 -13.01
N ASP A 236 4.75 13.66 -14.13
CA ASP A 236 3.33 13.98 -14.23
C ASP A 236 2.54 12.70 -14.53
N ALA A 237 1.99 12.11 -13.48
CA ALA A 237 1.11 10.94 -13.59
C ALA A 237 -0.36 11.31 -13.83
N ARG A 238 -0.73 12.60 -13.78
CA ARG A 238 -2.12 13.04 -13.75
C ARG A 238 -2.63 13.49 -15.10
N SER A 239 -1.83 14.26 -15.84
CA SER A 239 -2.24 14.84 -17.11
C SER A 239 -2.56 13.79 -18.16
N GLY A 240 -1.83 12.68 -18.17
CA GLY A 240 -2.02 11.58 -19.12
C GLY A 240 -2.90 10.43 -18.62
N HIS A 241 -3.42 10.48 -17.40
CA HIS A 241 -4.31 9.45 -16.86
C HIS A 241 -5.73 9.57 -17.44
N LYS A 242 -6.18 8.54 -18.15
CA LYS A 242 -7.54 8.45 -18.68
C LYS A 242 -8.43 7.56 -17.83
N SER A 243 -9.49 8.11 -17.25
CA SER A 243 -10.48 7.32 -16.51
C SER A 243 -11.84 7.99 -16.54
N LEU A 244 -12.89 7.21 -16.27
CA LEU A 244 -14.23 7.74 -15.96
C LEU A 244 -14.31 8.32 -14.54
N GLY A 245 -13.27 8.10 -13.72
CA GLY A 245 -13.15 8.59 -12.35
C GLY A 245 -11.95 9.52 -12.12
N LEU A 246 -11.84 9.98 -10.88
CA LEU A 246 -10.69 10.67 -10.33
C LEU A 246 -9.57 9.68 -10.02
N LEU A 247 -8.34 10.05 -10.34
CA LEU A 247 -7.15 9.38 -9.82
C LEU A 247 -7.01 9.73 -8.34
N ALA A 248 -7.35 8.81 -7.46
CA ALA A 248 -7.38 9.03 -6.02
C ALA A 248 -6.01 8.80 -5.37
N SER A 249 -5.26 7.82 -5.88
CA SER A 249 -3.86 7.53 -5.51
C SER A 249 -3.10 6.95 -6.70
N ALA A 250 -1.81 7.27 -6.81
CA ALA A 250 -0.89 6.70 -7.79
C ALA A 250 0.54 6.70 -7.24
N VAL A 251 0.93 5.61 -6.58
CA VAL A 251 2.26 5.45 -5.99
C VAL A 251 3.24 4.93 -7.03
N PHE A 252 4.34 5.66 -7.23
CA PHE A 252 5.50 5.19 -7.99
C PHE A 252 6.73 5.10 -7.09
N GLN A 253 7.66 4.22 -7.47
CA GLN A 253 8.88 3.91 -6.73
C GLN A 253 10.13 4.08 -7.60
N ASN A 254 11.18 4.64 -7.03
CA ASN A 254 12.55 4.62 -7.59
C ASN A 254 13.52 4.24 -6.46
N GLY A 255 14.10 3.04 -6.55
CA GLY A 255 14.92 2.48 -5.46
C GLY A 255 14.09 2.32 -4.19
N GLN A 256 14.47 3.01 -3.11
CA GLN A 256 13.72 3.03 -1.83
C GLN A 256 12.82 4.25 -1.68
N THR A 257 12.68 5.08 -2.72
CA THR A 257 11.83 6.28 -2.70
C THR A 257 10.44 5.94 -3.22
N PHE A 258 9.41 6.36 -2.49
CA PHE A 258 8.01 6.20 -2.88
C PHE A 258 7.30 7.56 -2.86
N VAL A 259 6.52 7.85 -3.91
CA VAL A 259 5.76 9.09 -4.01
C VAL A 259 4.38 8.78 -4.57
N ASP A 260 3.33 9.29 -3.92
CA ASP A 260 1.98 9.31 -4.49
C ASP A 260 1.81 10.57 -5.37
N PHE A 261 1.55 10.38 -6.66
CA PHE A 261 1.42 11.45 -7.66
C PHE A 261 -0.02 11.92 -7.86
N ALA A 262 -1.00 11.32 -7.18
CA ALA A 262 -2.37 11.83 -7.16
C ALA A 262 -2.51 13.10 -6.30
N ILE A 263 -1.52 13.39 -5.46
CA ILE A 263 -1.57 14.42 -4.42
C ILE A 263 -1.18 15.83 -4.91
N GLY A 264 -1.62 16.84 -4.18
CA GLY A 264 -1.22 18.24 -4.39
C GLY A 264 -1.91 18.95 -5.56
N LYS A 265 -1.64 20.25 -5.72
CA LYS A 265 -2.25 21.09 -6.77
C LYS A 265 -1.55 20.94 -8.13
N ASP A 266 -0.25 20.66 -8.12
CA ASP A 266 0.60 20.69 -9.31
C ASP A 266 0.66 19.35 -10.01
N LYS A 267 0.21 19.29 -11.27
CA LYS A 267 0.07 18.02 -12.01
C LYS A 267 1.37 17.20 -12.07
N ALA A 268 2.51 17.89 -12.15
CA ALA A 268 3.84 17.32 -12.13
C ALA A 268 4.50 17.53 -10.77
N VAL A 269 5.06 16.46 -10.20
CA VAL A 269 5.72 16.46 -8.88
C VAL A 269 7.24 16.40 -9.08
N VAL A 270 7.98 17.25 -8.36
CA VAL A 270 9.46 17.23 -8.36
C VAL A 270 9.94 15.97 -7.66
N VAL A 271 10.84 15.24 -8.30
CA VAL A 271 11.40 13.97 -7.81
C VAL A 271 12.86 13.78 -8.25
N PRO A 272 13.63 12.89 -7.60
CA PRO A 272 14.95 12.50 -8.09
C PRO A 272 14.91 11.94 -9.53
N VAL A 273 15.97 12.18 -10.28
CA VAL A 273 16.18 11.53 -11.58
C VAL A 273 16.28 10.01 -11.44
N GLY A 274 15.88 9.28 -12.48
CA GLY A 274 15.94 7.81 -12.52
C GLY A 274 14.69 7.16 -13.10
N ASN A 275 14.59 5.84 -12.90
CA ASN A 275 13.48 5.04 -13.41
C ASN A 275 12.43 4.84 -12.33
N TRP A 276 11.20 5.30 -12.61
CA TRP A 276 10.08 5.25 -11.70
C TRP A 276 9.11 4.14 -12.09
N GLU A 277 8.97 3.14 -11.23
CA GLU A 277 8.04 2.03 -11.43
C GLU A 277 6.70 2.34 -10.77
N PHE A 278 5.60 2.05 -11.47
CA PHE A 278 4.27 2.09 -10.85
C PHE A 278 4.13 0.93 -9.86
N VAL A 279 3.70 1.23 -8.64
CA VAL A 279 3.51 0.23 -7.58
C VAL A 279 2.02 -0.11 -7.45
N GLY A 280 1.19 0.91 -7.26
CA GLY A 280 -0.25 0.76 -7.15
C GLY A 280 -0.99 2.07 -6.92
N GLY A 281 -2.30 2.01 -6.91
CA GLY A 281 -3.15 3.19 -6.76
C GLY A 281 -4.64 2.86 -6.72
N GLU A 282 -5.46 3.90 -6.77
CA GLU A 282 -6.92 3.79 -6.79
C GLU A 282 -7.50 4.83 -7.74
N THR A 283 -8.47 4.42 -8.56
CA THR A 283 -9.37 5.34 -9.28
C THR A 283 -10.76 5.25 -8.69
N ARG A 284 -11.48 6.37 -8.63
CA ARG A 284 -12.82 6.45 -8.03
C ARG A 284 -13.75 7.36 -8.82
N ALA A 285 -15.01 6.96 -8.99
CA ALA A 285 -16.01 7.80 -9.61
C ALA A 285 -16.21 9.13 -8.85
N VAL A 286 -16.48 10.19 -9.62
CA VAL A 286 -16.89 11.49 -9.07
C VAL A 286 -18.22 11.31 -8.34
N GLY A 287 -18.27 11.64 -7.04
CA GLY A 287 -19.45 11.40 -6.19
C GLY A 287 -19.37 10.13 -5.34
N GLY A 288 -18.31 9.33 -5.48
CA GLY A 288 -18.09 8.11 -4.69
C GLY A 288 -18.92 6.92 -5.18
N GLY A 289 -18.95 5.86 -4.39
CA GLY A 289 -19.74 4.66 -4.67
C GLY A 289 -19.12 3.69 -5.67
N GLN A 290 -18.28 4.14 -6.60
CA GLN A 290 -17.52 3.26 -7.49
C GLN A 290 -16.01 3.47 -7.41
N ALA A 291 -15.23 2.39 -7.31
CA ALA A 291 -13.77 2.43 -7.29
C ALA A 291 -13.14 1.20 -7.94
N ALA A 292 -11.89 1.33 -8.36
CA ALA A 292 -11.04 0.21 -8.74
C ALA A 292 -9.63 0.42 -8.20
N MET A 293 -9.05 -0.64 -7.64
CA MET A 293 -7.65 -0.65 -7.26
C MET A 293 -6.79 -0.89 -8.50
N MET A 294 -5.57 -0.38 -8.50
CA MET A 294 -4.60 -0.51 -9.58
C MET A 294 -3.29 -1.06 -9.03
N LYS A 295 -2.64 -1.94 -9.80
CA LYS A 295 -1.28 -2.44 -9.54
C LYS A 295 -0.47 -2.40 -10.84
N LYS A 296 0.86 -2.56 -10.72
CA LYS A 296 1.83 -2.45 -11.83
C LYS A 296 1.39 -3.12 -13.14
N GLY A 297 0.89 -4.35 -13.08
CA GLY A 297 0.63 -5.16 -14.27
C GLY A 297 1.89 -5.31 -15.12
N SER A 298 1.79 -4.96 -16.42
CA SER A 298 2.89 -4.95 -17.39
C SER A 298 3.47 -3.55 -17.64
N MET A 299 3.11 -2.56 -16.83
CA MET A 299 3.60 -1.18 -17.00
C MET A 299 5.12 -1.08 -16.87
N LEU A 300 5.74 -0.48 -17.88
CA LEU A 300 7.18 -0.24 -17.89
C LEU A 300 7.56 0.94 -16.98
N PRO A 301 8.80 0.95 -16.44
CA PRO A 301 9.30 2.10 -15.69
C PRO A 301 9.32 3.38 -16.54
N ILE A 302 9.09 4.52 -15.88
CA ILE A 302 9.11 5.84 -16.49
C ILE A 302 10.43 6.54 -16.17
N GLU A 303 11.20 6.88 -17.19
CA GLU A 303 12.46 7.60 -17.03
C GLU A 303 12.22 9.09 -16.73
N VAL A 304 12.78 9.58 -15.64
CA VAL A 304 12.82 11.00 -15.27
C VAL A 304 14.25 11.51 -15.45
N LYS A 305 14.43 12.49 -16.35
CA LYS A 305 15.71 13.14 -16.64
C LYS A 305 15.86 14.47 -15.92
N ALA A 306 17.10 14.91 -15.73
CA ALA A 306 17.42 16.15 -15.04
C ALA A 306 16.76 17.35 -15.73
N GLY A 307 16.01 18.14 -14.96
CA GLY A 307 15.32 19.34 -15.45
C GLY A 307 14.10 19.09 -16.36
N GLU A 308 13.85 17.85 -16.77
CA GLU A 308 12.74 17.51 -17.67
C GLU A 308 11.46 17.14 -16.89
N THR A 309 10.32 17.17 -17.59
CA THR A 309 9.05 16.64 -17.08
C THR A 309 8.67 15.38 -17.86
N ALA A 310 8.76 14.23 -17.21
CA ALA A 310 8.25 12.98 -17.75
C ALA A 310 6.73 12.92 -17.62
N GLN A 311 6.06 12.43 -18.66
CA GLN A 311 4.60 12.31 -18.72
C GLN A 311 4.22 10.84 -18.75
N VAL A 312 3.25 10.44 -17.91
CA VAL A 312 2.73 9.07 -17.92
C VAL A 312 1.47 9.01 -18.79
N ALA A 313 1.51 8.24 -19.87
CA ALA A 313 0.35 7.99 -20.73
C ALA A 313 -0.29 6.65 -20.38
N TRP A 314 -1.36 6.67 -19.58
CA TRP A 314 -1.95 5.48 -18.96
C TRP A 314 -3.43 5.71 -18.64
N GLY A 315 -4.06 4.76 -17.98
CA GLY A 315 -5.51 4.70 -17.85
C GLY A 315 -6.13 3.96 -19.05
N MET A 316 -7.44 4.11 -19.23
CA MET A 316 -8.17 3.33 -20.23
C MET A 316 -7.61 3.47 -21.66
N ASP A 317 -7.11 2.37 -22.23
CA ASP A 317 -7.81 1.70 -23.33
C ASP A 317 -7.72 0.18 -23.08
N LEU A 318 -8.84 -0.38 -22.66
CA LEU A 318 -8.87 -1.56 -21.78
C LEU A 318 -8.73 -2.88 -22.53
N THR A 319 -7.90 -3.78 -22.00
CA THR A 319 -7.76 -5.16 -22.48
C THR A 319 -8.16 -6.12 -21.37
N ILE A 320 -8.91 -7.17 -21.69
CA ILE A 320 -9.20 -8.27 -20.77
C ILE A 320 -8.36 -9.47 -21.18
N GLY A 321 -7.46 -9.91 -20.31
CA GLY A 321 -6.73 -11.17 -20.43
C GLY A 321 -7.37 -12.25 -19.56
N PHE A 322 -7.39 -13.49 -20.03
CA PHE A 322 -7.74 -14.63 -19.18
C PHE A 322 -7.13 -15.93 -19.69
N ASP A 323 -6.75 -16.79 -18.75
CA ASP A 323 -6.37 -18.17 -19.04
C ASP A 323 -7.61 -19.05 -19.15
N PHE A 324 -7.56 -20.05 -20.04
CA PHE A 324 -8.61 -21.04 -20.20
C PHE A 324 -8.03 -22.43 -20.44
N ASP A 325 -8.74 -23.45 -19.95
CA ASP A 325 -8.44 -24.85 -20.23
C ASP A 325 -9.44 -25.43 -21.23
N LEU A 326 -8.92 -26.27 -22.13
CA LEU A 326 -9.71 -27.09 -23.03
C LEU A 326 -9.70 -28.53 -22.56
N ASN A 327 -10.87 -29.01 -22.15
CA ASN A 327 -11.05 -30.38 -21.71
C ASN A 327 -12.04 -31.07 -22.65
N GLY A 328 -11.49 -31.60 -23.75
CA GLY A 328 -12.24 -32.21 -24.85
C GLY A 328 -13.14 -31.17 -25.51
N SER A 329 -14.41 -31.22 -25.14
CA SER A 329 -15.43 -30.31 -25.61
C SER A 329 -15.82 -29.26 -24.58
N SER A 330 -15.10 -29.09 -23.49
CA SER A 330 -15.41 -28.06 -22.49
C SER A 330 -14.34 -26.97 -22.48
N VAL A 331 -14.78 -25.72 -22.32
CA VAL A 331 -13.92 -24.58 -22.03
C VAL A 331 -14.16 -24.19 -20.58
N SER A 332 -13.10 -24.15 -19.77
CA SER A 332 -13.16 -23.64 -18.40
C SER A 332 -12.27 -22.42 -18.23
N ILE A 333 -12.85 -21.38 -17.64
CA ILE A 333 -12.16 -20.16 -17.23
C ILE A 333 -12.29 -20.08 -15.70
N THR A 334 -11.19 -19.79 -15.02
CA THR A 334 -11.16 -19.47 -13.59
C THR A 334 -11.34 -17.97 -13.41
N VAL A 335 -12.07 -17.56 -12.38
CA VAL A 335 -12.30 -16.13 -12.13
C VAL A 335 -10.97 -15.41 -11.86
N ASP A 336 -10.07 -16.08 -11.15
CA ASP A 336 -8.76 -15.54 -10.77
C ASP A 336 -7.79 -15.37 -11.96
N SER A 337 -8.08 -15.96 -13.12
CA SER A 337 -7.27 -15.73 -14.33
C SER A 337 -7.69 -14.48 -15.10
N VAL A 338 -8.80 -13.83 -14.71
CA VAL A 338 -9.32 -12.68 -15.45
C VAL A 338 -8.61 -11.41 -14.98
N HIS A 339 -7.89 -10.78 -15.88
CA HIS A 339 -7.12 -9.55 -15.65
C HIS A 339 -7.62 -8.44 -16.56
N VAL A 340 -7.76 -7.23 -16.01
CA VAL A 340 -8.16 -6.03 -16.76
C VAL A 340 -6.99 -5.07 -16.81
N TYR A 341 -6.45 -4.81 -17.99
CA TYR A 341 -5.31 -3.94 -18.19
C TYR A 341 -5.72 -2.62 -18.83
N GLY A 342 -5.11 -1.51 -18.39
CA GLY A 342 -5.17 -0.24 -19.07
C GLY A 342 -4.07 -0.07 -20.11
N LYS A 343 -4.08 1.09 -20.77
CA LYS A 343 -3.19 1.41 -21.89
C LYS A 343 -1.71 1.44 -21.48
N GLY A 344 -1.43 1.85 -20.25
CA GLY A 344 -0.06 1.89 -19.73
C GLY A 344 0.47 0.52 -19.30
N GLY A 345 -0.38 -0.52 -19.28
CA GLY A 345 -0.07 -1.84 -18.77
C GLY A 345 -0.45 -2.04 -17.30
N GLU A 346 -0.98 -1.02 -16.62
CA GLU A 346 -1.51 -1.14 -15.26
C GLU A 346 -2.70 -2.09 -15.21
N GLU A 347 -2.81 -2.89 -14.14
CA GLU A 347 -3.89 -3.85 -13.95
C GLU A 347 -4.91 -3.32 -12.92
N TYR A 348 -6.19 -3.37 -13.28
CA TYR A 348 -7.33 -3.01 -12.44
C TYR A 348 -7.93 -4.23 -11.75
N TYR A 349 -8.24 -4.09 -10.47
CA TYR A 349 -8.82 -5.15 -9.65
C TYR A 349 -9.67 -4.58 -8.50
N ASN A 350 -10.33 -5.46 -7.74
CA ASN A 350 -11.17 -5.11 -6.58
C ASN A 350 -12.16 -3.98 -6.89
N PHE A 351 -12.95 -4.14 -7.95
CA PHE A 351 -13.98 -3.17 -8.33
C PHE A 351 -15.05 -3.06 -7.25
N VAL A 352 -15.36 -1.84 -6.84
CA VAL A 352 -16.43 -1.52 -5.88
C VAL A 352 -17.50 -0.68 -6.60
N PRO A 353 -18.81 -0.99 -6.48
CA PRO A 353 -19.28 -2.33 -6.09
C PRO A 353 -18.71 -3.36 -7.09
N PRO A 354 -18.87 -4.66 -6.85
CA PRO A 354 -18.53 -5.69 -7.84
C PRO A 354 -19.34 -5.47 -9.13
N ALA A 355 -18.84 -4.60 -10.01
CA ALA A 355 -19.56 -4.05 -11.15
C ALA A 355 -18.97 -4.55 -12.46
N PHE A 356 -17.76 -5.10 -12.42
CA PHE A 356 -17.13 -5.70 -13.58
C PHE A 356 -17.50 -7.18 -13.65
N THR A 357 -18.58 -7.47 -14.37
CA THR A 357 -19.01 -8.84 -14.70
C THR A 357 -18.81 -9.06 -16.20
N PRO A 358 -17.60 -9.45 -16.66
CA PRO A 358 -17.36 -9.62 -18.08
C PRO A 358 -18.27 -10.72 -18.62
N VAL A 359 -18.79 -10.48 -19.82
CA VAL A 359 -19.60 -11.44 -20.57
C VAL A 359 -18.68 -12.16 -21.53
N VAL A 360 -18.43 -13.44 -21.26
CA VAL A 360 -17.65 -14.30 -22.15
C VAL A 360 -18.59 -14.93 -23.17
N THR A 361 -18.25 -14.78 -24.44
CA THR A 361 -18.97 -15.38 -25.55
C THR A 361 -18.04 -16.31 -26.29
N VAL A 362 -18.44 -17.58 -26.44
CA VAL A 362 -17.72 -18.56 -27.26
C VAL A 362 -18.36 -18.57 -28.64
N ILE A 363 -17.57 -18.26 -29.66
CA ILE A 363 -18.03 -18.20 -31.06
C ILE A 363 -17.47 -19.42 -31.81
N ASN A 364 -18.33 -20.09 -32.57
CA ASN A 364 -17.90 -21.10 -33.53
C ASN A 364 -17.33 -20.38 -34.76
N THR A 365 -16.02 -20.49 -34.97
CA THR A 365 -15.32 -19.78 -36.06
C THR A 365 -15.73 -20.24 -37.46
N LYS A 366 -16.24 -21.47 -37.62
CA LYS A 366 -16.69 -21.99 -38.93
C LYS A 366 -18.04 -21.43 -39.34
N THR A 367 -18.96 -21.29 -38.38
CA THR A 367 -20.33 -20.83 -38.64
C THR A 367 -20.54 -19.35 -38.29
N ASN A 368 -19.56 -18.75 -37.61
CA ASN A 368 -19.65 -17.43 -36.97
C ASN A 368 -20.85 -17.28 -36.02
N GLN A 369 -21.37 -18.40 -35.49
CA GLN A 369 -22.49 -18.41 -34.57
C GLN A 369 -22.01 -18.51 -33.12
N GLN A 370 -22.74 -17.86 -32.23
CA GLN A 370 -22.53 -17.99 -30.78
C GLN A 370 -22.81 -19.44 -30.35
N ALA A 371 -21.78 -20.13 -29.86
CA ALA A 371 -21.90 -21.46 -29.29
C ALA A 371 -22.34 -21.40 -27.82
N GLN A 372 -21.83 -20.43 -27.05
CA GLN A 372 -22.14 -20.26 -25.63
C GLN A 372 -21.96 -18.81 -25.18
N LYS A 373 -22.68 -18.41 -24.13
CA LYS A 373 -22.54 -17.11 -23.47
C LYS A 373 -22.65 -17.28 -21.95
N GLY A 374 -21.73 -16.67 -21.21
CA GLY A 374 -21.69 -16.71 -19.74
C GLY A 374 -21.32 -15.36 -19.15
N LYS A 375 -21.78 -15.10 -17.92
CA LYS A 375 -21.35 -13.96 -17.10
C LYS A 375 -20.37 -14.46 -16.05
N MET A 376 -19.25 -13.76 -15.87
CA MET A 376 -18.32 -14.05 -14.78
C MET A 376 -18.54 -13.03 -13.68
N ALA A 377 -18.96 -13.47 -12.50
CA ALA A 377 -18.94 -12.61 -11.32
C ALA A 377 -17.48 -12.52 -10.85
N LEU A 378 -16.81 -11.40 -11.13
CA LEU A 378 -15.55 -11.10 -10.45
C LEU A 378 -15.94 -10.65 -9.03
N CYS A 379 -15.51 -11.41 -8.04
CA CYS A 379 -15.68 -11.10 -6.62
C CYS A 379 -14.54 -10.22 -6.12
#